data_AF-A0A355TUR3-F1
#
_entry.id   AF-A0A355TUR3-F1
#
_cell.length_a   1.000
_cell.length_b   1.000
_cell.length_c   1.000
_cell.angle_alpha   90.00
_cell.angle_beta   90.00
_cell.angle_gamma   90.00
#
_symmetry.space_group_name_H-M   'P 1'
#
loop_
_entity.id
_entity.type
_entity.pdbx_description
1 polymer ?
#
loop_
_entity_poly.entity_id
_entity_poly.type
_entity_poly.pdbx_seq_one_letter_code
_entity_poly.pdbx_strand_id
1 'polypeptide(L)' 'MAERPNNRGRKARKKVCGFCVDKVENIDYKDIARLRRYMSERGKILPRRVTGT' A
#
# COMPACT_ATOMS: atom_id res chain seq x y z
N MET A 1 -18.23 33.31 -13.29
CA MET A 1 -18.01 31.99 -12.67
C MET A 1 -16.80 31.34 -13.31
N ALA A 2 -15.69 31.13 -12.59
CA ALA A 2 -14.51 30.47 -13.14
C ALA A 2 -14.67 28.94 -13.04
N GLU A 3 -14.73 28.26 -14.18
CA GLU A 3 -14.79 26.81 -14.28
C GLU A 3 -13.44 26.22 -13.84
N ARG A 4 -13.42 25.57 -12.67
CA ARG A 4 -12.24 24.82 -12.20
C ARG A 4 -12.08 23.60 -13.10
N PRO A 5 -10.94 23.42 -13.78
CA PRO A 5 -10.71 22.21 -14.57
C PRO A 5 -10.69 21.03 -13.61
N ASN A 6 -11.71 20.19 -13.72
CA ASN A 6 -11.82 18.99 -12.92
C ASN A 6 -10.64 18.09 -13.28
N ASN A 7 -9.64 18.02 -12.38
CA ASN A 7 -8.47 17.15 -12.50
C ASN A 7 -8.90 15.67 -12.40
N ARG A 8 -9.55 15.20 -13.47
CA ARG A 8 -10.16 13.87 -13.66
C ARG A 8 -9.11 12.87 -14.18
N GLY A 9 -7.83 13.10 -13.87
CA GLY A 9 -6.72 12.52 -14.62
C GLY A 9 -5.80 11.55 -13.87
N ARG A 10 -5.88 11.43 -12.54
CA ARG A 10 -5.07 10.41 -11.85
C ARG A 10 -5.87 9.13 -11.74
N LYS A 11 -5.76 8.27 -12.77
CA LYS A 11 -6.12 6.85 -12.70
C LYS A 11 -5.59 6.33 -11.37
N ALA A 12 -6.47 6.09 -10.41
CA ALA A 12 -6.08 5.55 -9.12
C ALA A 12 -5.45 4.19 -9.42
N ARG A 13 -4.13 4.08 -9.21
CA ARG A 13 -3.44 2.81 -9.43
C ARG A 13 -4.17 1.77 -8.59
N LYS A 14 -4.59 0.68 -9.23
CA LYS A 14 -5.21 -0.45 -8.54
C LYS A 14 -4.24 -0.85 -7.43
N LYS A 15 -4.74 -0.88 -6.19
CA LYS A 15 -3.96 -1.35 -5.05
C LYS A 15 -3.88 -2.86 -5.20
N VAL A 16 -2.69 -3.33 -5.53
CA VAL A 16 -2.40 -4.75 -5.70
C VAL A 16 -1.69 -5.22 -4.44
N CYS A 17 -2.10 -6.36 -3.91
CA CYS A 17 -1.44 -6.98 -2.76
C CYS A 17 -0.01 -7.36 -3.16
N GLY A 18 0.97 -6.76 -2.49
CA GLY A 18 2.39 -7.05 -2.71
C GLY A 18 2.72 -8.53 -2.51
N PHE A 19 2.11 -9.17 -1.50
CA PHE A 19 2.34 -10.59 -1.22
C PHE A 19 1.79 -11.53 -2.31
N CYS A 20 0.65 -11.17 -2.91
CA CYS A 20 0.07 -11.96 -3.99
C CYS A 20 0.90 -11.88 -5.29
N VAL A 21 1.51 -10.72 -5.57
CA VAL A 21 2.39 -10.55 -6.75
C VAL A 21 3.70 -11.32 -6.55
N ASP A 22 4.25 -11.26 -5.34
CA ASP A 22 5.49 -11.92 -4.98
C ASP A 22 5.30 -13.44 -4.72
N LYS A 23 4.06 -13.94 -4.77
CA LYS A 23 3.66 -15.35 -4.50
C LYS A 23 4.25 -15.89 -3.20
N VAL A 24 4.30 -15.05 -2.18
CA VAL A 24 4.82 -15.43 -0.87
C VAL A 24 3.68 -16.07 -0.09
N GLU A 25 3.72 -17.39 0.04
CA GLU A 25 2.69 -18.19 0.72
C GLU A 25 2.79 -18.08 2.25
N ASN A 26 3.99 -17.84 2.78
CA ASN A 26 4.24 -17.70 4.22
C ASN A 26 5.02 -16.43 4.53
N ILE A 27 4.50 -15.64 5.48
CA ILE A 27 5.12 -14.39 5.93
C ILE A 27 5.93 -14.68 7.20
N ASP A 28 7.25 -14.80 7.06
CA ASP A 28 8.14 -14.99 8.19
C ASP A 28 8.32 -13.69 9.01
N TYR A 29 8.16 -13.81 10.33
CA TYR A 29 8.34 -12.70 11.28
C TYR A 29 9.80 -12.22 11.39
N LYS A 30 10.75 -13.04 10.93
CA LYS A 30 12.19 -12.72 10.92
C LYS A 30 12.56 -11.77 9.78
N ASP A 31 11.69 -11.60 8.78
CA ASP A 31 11.97 -10.75 7.62
C ASP A 31 11.59 -9.29 7.91
N ILE A 32 12.46 -8.63 8.68
CA ILE A 32 12.27 -7.26 9.16
C ILE A 32 12.21 -6.26 7.99
N ALA A 33 12.94 -6.54 6.90
CA ALA A 33 13.00 -5.67 5.73
C ALA A 33 11.64 -5.58 5.00
N ARG A 34 10.91 -6.71 4.94
CA ARG A 34 9.56 -6.75 4.38
C ARG A 34 8.54 -6.12 5.31
N LEU A 35 8.55 -6.49 6.60
CA LEU A 35 7.58 -6.01 7.58
C LEU A 35 7.66 -4.50 7.83
N ARG A 36 8.85 -3.90 7.76
CA ARG A 36 9.04 -2.45 7.89
C ARG A 36 8.20 -1.64 6.91
N ARG A 37 7.91 -2.15 5.71
CA ARG A 37 7.07 -1.45 4.71
C ARG A 37 5.60 -1.37 5.09
N TYR A 38 5.15 -2.27 5.99
CA TYR A 38 3.78 -2.34 6.49
C TYR A 38 3.65 -1.70 7.88
N MET A 39 4.74 -1.17 8.43
CA MET A 39 4.78 -0.44 9.68
C MET A 39 4.95 1.06 9.43
N SER A 40 4.29 1.86 10.24
CA SER A 40 4.55 3.30 10.34
C SER A 40 5.84 3.56 11.12
N GLU A 41 6.37 4.78 11.02
CA GLU A 41 7.57 5.22 11.74
C GLU A 41 7.45 5.06 13.27
N ARG A 42 6.22 5.12 13.80
CA ARG A 42 5.92 4.90 15.23
C ARG A 42 5.70 3.44 15.60
N GLY A 43 5.95 2.51 14.68
CA GLY A 43 5.76 1.07 14.88
C GLY A 43 4.30 0.59 14.84
N LYS A 44 3.33 1.44 14.48
CA LYS A 44 1.94 1.01 14.27
C LYS A 44 1.78 0.34 12.91
N ILE A 45 0.97 -0.72 12.85
CA ILE A 45 0.64 -1.41 11.60
C ILE A 45 -0.18 -0.47 10.70
N LEU A 46 0.25 -0.33 9.44
CA LEU A 46 -0.46 0.48 8.45
C LEU A 46 -1.79 -0.19 8.06
N PRO A 47 -2.89 0.59 7.96
CA PRO A 47 -4.18 0.04 7.60
C PRO A 47 -4.18 -0.43 6.14
N ARG A 48 -4.96 -1.49 5.87
CA ARG A 48 -5.12 -2.14 4.55
C ARG A 48 -5.44 -1.16 3.41
N ARG A 49 -6.14 -0.05 3.72
CA ARG A 49 -6.44 1.01 2.76
C ARG A 49 -5.20 1.68 2.18
N VAL A 50 -4.06 1.64 2.85
CA VAL A 50 -2.80 2.24 2.38
C VAL A 50 -1.93 1.18 1.72
N THR A 51 -1.78 0.03 2.37
CA THR A 51 -0.87 -1.06 1.99
C THR A 51 -1.41 -1.99 0.91
N GLY A 52 -2.72 -2.00 0.66
CA GLY A 52 -3.31 -2.69 -0.49
C GLY A 52 -3.20 -4.21 -0.48
N THR A 53 -2.87 -4.81 0.69
CA THR A 53 -2.99 -6.25 0.93
C THR A 53 -4.44 -6.69 0.82
#